data_AF-A0A2N9FT81-F1
#
_entry.id   AF-A0A2N9FT81-F1
#
_cell.length_a   1.000
_cell.length_b   1.000
_cell.length_c   1.000
_cell.angle_alpha   90.00
_cell.angle_beta   90.00
_cell.angle_gamma   90.00
#
_symmetry.space_group_name_H-M   'P 1'
#
loop_
_entity.id
_entity.type
_entity.pdbx_description
1 polymer ?
#
loop_
_entity_poly.entity_id
_entity_poly.type
_entity_poly.pdbx_seq_one_letter_code
_entity_poly.pdbx_strand_id
1 'polypeptide(L)'
;MSVNTTVALAADKKKGIEAVRKILLYWMISSLFVILCVCFWLYWIIHSSSVASQSTIGPGKVIEGTVFINGTTSIGRIDDDFICATLDWWPPEKRDYGTRSWGRTSLLNLDLNNVILLNAIQGCLPMSRWDELNIFFKKAGAVVVFGLNELSGKTINSQGSAVGAWNSSDAESLMRYTVNKGYNIHGWELGNELSEKGIGTRVSADQYASDINTLQDKVQNIYAGFDVKPQVMGPGGFFDGDADWFTQFIEKTTKSLQVVTHHIYNLGPGNNDHLIDEILDPSHLDGISQTFSRLQTILKNSGTQAVAWVGEAGGAYNSGHDLVTNAFVFSFWYLDQLGMASSFDTKTYCRQSLIGGNYGLLNTDTFVPNPDYYSALLWHRLMGNNVLSASFSGTNKIRAYAHCSKNTQGITLLLINLEGVYWEDTPEGDFKSATKAYRLIAFIG
;
A
#
# COMPACT_ATOMS: atom_id res chain seq x y z
N MET A 1 -7.12 33.70 -22.99
CA MET A 1 -6.67 33.94 -24.38
C MET A 1 -7.08 32.72 -25.18
N SER A 2 -8.03 32.88 -26.09
CA SER A 2 -8.56 31.82 -26.95
C SER A 2 -7.67 31.63 -28.18
N VAL A 3 -7.36 30.39 -28.52
CA VAL A 3 -6.78 30.01 -29.82
C VAL A 3 -7.47 28.73 -30.29
N ASN A 4 -8.24 28.83 -31.37
CA ASN A 4 -8.75 27.71 -32.15
C ASN A 4 -7.74 27.34 -33.24
N THR A 5 -7.61 26.06 -33.58
CA THR A 5 -7.07 25.62 -34.88
C THR A 5 -7.67 24.28 -35.29
N THR A 6 -8.20 24.26 -36.52
CA THR A 6 -8.63 23.10 -37.29
C THR A 6 -7.56 22.82 -38.35
N VAL A 7 -7.20 21.56 -38.59
CA VAL A 7 -6.42 21.17 -39.78
C VAL A 7 -7.09 19.96 -40.44
N ALA A 8 -7.44 20.13 -41.72
CA ALA A 8 -7.82 19.09 -42.65
C ALA A 8 -6.68 18.90 -43.66
N LEU A 9 -6.45 17.66 -44.11
CA LEU A 9 -5.62 17.36 -45.27
C LEU A 9 -6.24 16.21 -46.07
N ALA A 10 -6.42 16.45 -47.36
CA ALA A 10 -6.82 15.50 -48.38
C ALA A 10 -5.68 15.32 -49.39
N ALA A 11 -5.57 14.15 -50.02
CA ALA A 11 -4.96 13.98 -51.33
C ALA A 11 -5.41 12.66 -52.00
N ASP A 12 -5.77 12.76 -53.28
CA ASP A 12 -6.16 11.68 -54.22
C ASP A 12 -5.25 11.76 -55.46
N LYS A 13 -4.81 10.59 -56.00
CA LYS A 13 -4.92 10.17 -57.42
C LYS A 13 -3.94 9.05 -57.83
N LYS A 14 -4.53 7.94 -58.32
CA LYS A 14 -4.30 7.11 -59.55
C LYS A 14 -2.97 7.28 -60.35
N LYS A 15 -2.32 6.28 -61.00
CA LYS A 15 -2.81 5.17 -61.88
C LYS A 15 -1.64 4.32 -62.45
N GLY A 16 -1.90 3.05 -62.85
CA GLY A 16 -1.31 2.32 -64.03
C GLY A 16 -0.03 1.48 -63.81
N ILE A 17 0.30 0.37 -64.50
CA ILE A 17 -0.25 -0.44 -65.62
C ILE A 17 0.26 -1.90 -65.50
N GLU A 18 -0.55 -2.77 -66.09
CA GLU A 18 -0.58 -4.22 -66.31
C GLU A 18 0.50 -4.79 -67.27
N ALA A 19 1.29 -5.79 -66.84
CA ALA A 19 2.08 -6.67 -67.73
C ALA A 19 2.70 -7.93 -67.05
N VAL A 20 1.95 -8.74 -66.27
CA VAL A 20 2.35 -10.15 -65.96
C VAL A 20 1.13 -11.09 -65.98
N ARG A 21 0.11 -10.75 -66.78
CA ARG A 21 -1.03 -11.62 -67.08
C ARG A 21 -0.58 -12.67 -68.10
N LYS A 22 -0.05 -13.81 -67.63
CA LYS A 22 -0.19 -15.14 -68.27
C LYS A 22 0.58 -16.26 -67.57
N ILE A 23 1.37 -15.96 -66.53
CA ILE A 23 2.04 -16.99 -65.69
C ILE A 23 1.38 -17.11 -64.29
N LEU A 24 0.55 -16.13 -63.90
CA LEU A 24 -0.15 -16.08 -62.60
C LEU A 24 -1.46 -16.89 -62.51
N LEU A 25 -2.06 -17.34 -63.62
CA LEU A 25 -3.39 -17.97 -63.56
C LEU A 25 -3.40 -19.37 -62.92
N TYR A 26 -2.28 -20.10 -62.94
CA TYR A 26 -2.20 -21.45 -62.37
C TYR A 26 -1.81 -21.48 -60.89
N TRP A 27 -1.22 -20.39 -60.37
CA TRP A 27 -0.94 -20.19 -58.93
C TRP A 27 -2.03 -19.38 -58.22
N MET A 28 -2.83 -18.58 -58.94
CA MET A 28 -3.96 -17.84 -58.36
C MET A 28 -5.15 -18.73 -57.95
N ILE A 29 -5.36 -19.89 -58.59
CA ILE A 29 -6.50 -20.77 -58.27
C ILE A 29 -6.27 -21.58 -56.98
N SER A 30 -5.02 -21.94 -56.68
CA SER A 30 -4.64 -22.59 -55.42
C SER A 30 -4.55 -21.60 -54.25
N SER A 31 -4.09 -20.37 -54.48
CA SER A 31 -4.07 -19.32 -53.44
C SER A 31 -5.44 -18.68 -53.17
N LEU A 32 -6.35 -18.58 -54.16
CA LEU A 32 -7.72 -18.12 -53.90
C LEU A 32 -8.50 -19.11 -53.04
N PHE A 33 -8.27 -20.42 -53.19
CA PHE A 33 -8.94 -21.44 -52.38
C PHE A 33 -8.47 -21.39 -50.92
N VAL A 34 -7.17 -21.18 -50.69
CA VAL A 34 -6.62 -21.01 -49.34
C VAL A 34 -7.07 -19.68 -48.71
N ILE A 35 -7.12 -18.59 -49.47
CA ILE A 35 -7.62 -17.29 -48.98
C ILE A 35 -9.14 -17.34 -48.74
N LEU A 36 -9.92 -18.02 -49.59
CA LEU A 36 -11.35 -18.25 -49.34
C LEU A 36 -11.56 -19.14 -48.13
N CYS A 37 -10.78 -20.20 -47.94
CA CYS A 37 -10.87 -21.04 -46.74
C CYS A 37 -10.45 -20.28 -45.48
N VAL A 38 -9.41 -19.44 -45.52
CA VAL A 38 -8.98 -18.60 -44.39
C VAL A 38 -9.97 -17.46 -44.13
N CYS A 39 -10.57 -16.85 -45.15
CA CYS A 39 -11.63 -15.86 -45.00
C CYS A 39 -12.94 -16.49 -44.52
N PHE A 40 -13.24 -17.75 -44.89
CA PHE A 40 -14.41 -18.50 -44.39
C PHE A 40 -14.17 -19.01 -42.97
N TRP A 41 -12.93 -19.37 -42.62
CA TRP A 41 -12.49 -19.70 -41.25
C TRP A 41 -12.49 -18.45 -40.36
N LEU A 42 -12.00 -17.31 -40.84
CA LEU A 42 -12.05 -16.04 -40.12
C LEU A 42 -13.50 -15.54 -40.03
N TYR A 43 -14.32 -15.70 -41.08
CA TYR A 43 -15.75 -15.41 -41.03
C TYR A 43 -16.46 -16.29 -40.01
N TRP A 44 -16.15 -17.59 -39.92
CA TRP A 44 -16.66 -18.48 -38.87
C TRP A 44 -16.09 -18.13 -37.48
N ILE A 45 -14.81 -17.79 -37.33
CA ILE A 45 -14.26 -17.33 -36.04
C ILE A 45 -14.90 -15.99 -35.59
N ILE A 46 -15.31 -15.15 -36.55
CA ILE A 46 -16.01 -13.88 -36.29
C ILE A 46 -17.54 -14.07 -36.15
N HIS A 47 -18.15 -15.13 -36.72
CA HIS A 47 -19.61 -15.34 -36.77
C HIS A 47 -20.14 -16.65 -36.17
N SER A 48 -19.30 -17.50 -35.57
CA SER A 48 -19.71 -18.75 -34.91
C SER A 48 -19.14 -18.84 -33.51
N SER A 49 -19.70 -18.01 -32.63
CA SER A 49 -19.84 -18.26 -31.20
C SER A 49 -20.83 -17.23 -30.69
N SER A 50 -22.11 -17.46 -30.96
CA SER A 50 -23.15 -16.96 -30.08
C SER A 50 -23.06 -17.74 -28.75
N VAL A 51 -22.10 -17.37 -27.92
CA VAL A 51 -22.28 -17.47 -26.47
C VAL A 51 -23.11 -16.26 -26.11
N ALA A 52 -24.40 -16.49 -25.87
CA ALA A 52 -25.28 -15.47 -25.33
C ALA A 52 -24.80 -15.14 -23.91
N SER A 53 -23.92 -14.14 -23.79
CA SER A 53 -23.99 -13.24 -22.65
C SER A 53 -25.13 -12.27 -22.97
N GLN A 54 -26.30 -12.51 -22.38
CA GLN A 54 -27.30 -11.47 -22.27
C GLN A 54 -26.74 -10.40 -21.32
N SER A 55 -25.96 -9.46 -21.85
CA SER A 55 -25.91 -8.12 -21.26
C SER A 55 -27.09 -7.35 -21.85
N THR A 56 -28.27 -7.53 -21.26
CA THR A 56 -29.35 -6.54 -21.39
C THR A 56 -28.90 -5.28 -20.65
N ILE A 57 -28.05 -4.48 -21.26
CA ILE A 57 -27.85 -3.09 -20.83
C ILE A 57 -28.78 -2.27 -21.72
N GLY A 58 -29.91 -1.86 -21.15
CA GLY A 58 -30.76 -0.82 -21.72
C GLY A 58 -29.99 0.51 -21.83
N PRO A 59 -30.65 1.65 -22.15
CA PRO A 59 -29.96 2.94 -22.17
C PRO A 59 -29.25 3.13 -20.83
N GLY A 60 -27.93 3.37 -20.88
CA GLY A 60 -27.04 3.36 -19.72
C GLY A 60 -27.62 4.18 -18.58
N LYS A 61 -27.73 3.56 -17.41
CA LYS A 61 -28.13 4.26 -16.19
C LYS A 61 -26.98 5.20 -15.81
N VAL A 62 -27.09 6.46 -16.22
CA VAL A 62 -26.17 7.51 -15.75
C VAL A 62 -26.43 7.70 -14.26
N ILE A 63 -25.40 7.47 -13.46
CA ILE A 63 -25.46 7.70 -12.01
C ILE A 63 -24.89 9.08 -11.77
N GLU A 64 -25.78 10.03 -11.55
CA GLU A 64 -25.40 11.40 -11.21
C GLU A 64 -24.99 11.47 -9.75
N GLY A 65 -23.99 12.29 -9.48
CA GLY A 65 -23.61 12.64 -8.12
C GLY A 65 -22.75 13.88 -8.08
N THR A 66 -22.59 14.43 -6.89
CA THR A 66 -21.86 15.68 -6.66
C THR A 66 -20.83 15.49 -5.57
N VAL A 67 -19.58 15.88 -5.84
CA VAL A 67 -18.52 15.94 -4.82
C VAL A 67 -18.53 17.31 -4.16
N PHE A 68 -18.59 17.32 -2.84
CA PHE A 68 -18.43 18.51 -2.01
C PHE A 68 -17.03 18.50 -1.39
N ILE A 69 -16.29 19.60 -1.51
CA ILE A 69 -14.96 19.76 -0.89
C ILE A 69 -14.97 21.03 -0.07
N ASN A 70 -14.61 20.93 1.20
CA ASN A 70 -14.37 22.10 2.03
C ASN A 70 -12.89 22.53 1.92
N GLY A 71 -12.60 23.44 1.01
CA GLY A 71 -11.24 23.98 0.79
C GLY A 71 -10.81 25.07 1.78
N THR A 72 -11.60 25.38 2.81
CA THR A 72 -11.31 26.50 3.72
C THR A 72 -10.47 26.10 4.94
N THR A 73 -10.50 24.83 5.34
CA THR A 73 -9.79 24.33 6.53
C THR A 73 -9.28 22.91 6.33
N SER A 74 -8.13 22.61 6.94
CA SER A 74 -7.58 21.25 6.98
C SER A 74 -8.27 20.44 8.08
N ILE A 75 -8.65 19.20 7.78
CA ILE A 75 -9.19 18.26 8.78
C ILE A 75 -8.10 17.36 9.39
N GLY A 76 -6.94 17.30 8.75
CA GLY A 76 -5.75 16.59 9.21
C GLY A 76 -4.52 17.05 8.43
N ARG A 77 -3.36 16.54 8.82
CA ARG A 77 -2.09 16.78 8.13
C ARG A 77 -1.25 15.50 8.12
N ILE A 78 -0.86 15.05 6.93
CA ILE A 78 0.04 13.89 6.75
C ILE A 78 1.51 14.34 6.63
N ASP A 79 2.45 13.44 6.90
CA ASP A 79 3.89 13.70 6.79
C ASP A 79 4.35 13.66 5.32
N ASP A 80 5.53 14.23 5.03
CA ASP A 80 6.11 14.23 3.67
C ASP A 80 6.38 12.80 3.17
N ASP A 81 6.72 11.91 4.11
CA ASP A 81 6.96 10.48 3.93
C ASP A 81 5.71 9.64 4.27
N PHE A 82 4.50 10.19 4.06
CA PHE A 82 3.24 9.48 4.36
C PHE A 82 3.15 8.09 3.74
N ILE A 83 3.75 7.88 2.56
CA ILE A 83 3.83 6.57 1.92
C ILE A 83 5.13 5.89 2.32
N CYS A 84 5.02 4.75 3.00
CA CYS A 84 6.12 3.85 3.28
C CYS A 84 5.78 2.41 2.87
N ALA A 85 6.78 1.54 2.92
CA ALA A 85 6.61 0.12 2.72
C ALA A 85 7.54 -0.64 3.66
N THR A 86 7.10 -1.80 4.12
CA THR A 86 7.85 -2.63 5.07
C THR A 86 8.79 -3.60 4.35
N LEU A 87 9.77 -4.10 5.09
CA LEU A 87 10.60 -5.26 4.73
C LEU A 87 10.56 -6.24 5.89
N ASP A 88 10.06 -7.46 5.63
CA ASP A 88 9.79 -8.44 6.67
C ASP A 88 10.99 -9.34 6.97
N TRP A 89 10.95 -10.12 8.05
CA TRP A 89 11.98 -11.06 8.50
C TRP A 89 11.69 -12.52 8.12
N TRP A 90 10.61 -12.80 7.39
CA TRP A 90 10.21 -14.19 7.10
C TRP A 90 11.29 -15.05 6.45
N PRO A 91 11.42 -16.34 6.85
CA PRO A 91 12.36 -17.25 6.21
C PRO A 91 11.87 -17.65 4.81
N PRO A 92 12.77 -18.07 3.90
CA PRO A 92 12.40 -18.45 2.53
C PRO A 92 11.45 -19.65 2.43
N GLU A 93 11.37 -20.43 3.51
CA GLU A 93 10.50 -21.59 3.63
C GLU A 93 9.08 -21.23 4.06
N LYS A 94 8.80 -19.96 4.42
CA LYS A 94 7.43 -19.54 4.77
C LYS A 94 6.48 -19.89 3.62
N ARG A 95 5.44 -20.62 3.98
CA ARG A 95 4.36 -21.00 3.09
C ARG A 95 3.03 -20.61 3.69
N ASP A 96 2.25 -19.91 2.90
CA ASP A 96 0.83 -19.72 3.15
C ASP A 96 0.09 -20.34 1.96
N TYR A 97 -0.92 -21.16 2.26
CA TYR A 97 -1.78 -21.80 1.26
C TYR A 97 -1.01 -22.65 0.21
N GLY A 98 0.11 -23.26 0.62
CA GLY A 98 0.97 -24.06 -0.25
C GLY A 98 1.95 -23.26 -1.12
N THR A 99 1.78 -21.94 -1.19
CA THR A 99 2.60 -21.02 -1.99
C THR A 99 3.79 -20.48 -1.19
N ARG A 100 4.92 -20.20 -1.87
CA ARG A 100 6.11 -19.58 -1.27
C ARG A 100 6.18 -18.10 -1.64
N SER A 101 5.19 -17.31 -1.24
CA SER A 101 5.08 -15.91 -1.63
C SER A 101 6.21 -14.99 -1.13
N TRP A 102 7.06 -15.47 -0.22
CA TRP A 102 8.18 -14.70 0.35
C TRP A 102 9.53 -14.98 -0.29
N GLY A 103 9.78 -16.19 -0.83
CA GLY A 103 11.05 -16.54 -1.48
C GLY A 103 12.29 -15.98 -0.76
N ARG A 104 13.11 -15.19 -1.44
CA ARG A 104 14.30 -14.52 -0.86
C ARG A 104 14.08 -13.03 -0.63
N THR A 105 12.89 -12.58 -0.27
CA THR A 105 12.56 -11.14 -0.28
C THR A 105 12.47 -10.51 1.11
N SER A 106 12.75 -11.27 2.17
CA SER A 106 12.85 -10.74 3.54
C SER A 106 14.18 -10.03 3.80
N LEU A 107 14.23 -9.15 4.79
CA LEU A 107 15.42 -8.44 5.27
C LEU A 107 16.64 -9.38 5.45
N LEU A 108 16.37 -10.60 5.93
CA LEU A 108 17.37 -11.64 6.17
C LEU A 108 18.02 -12.17 4.88
N ASN A 109 17.26 -12.24 3.78
CA ASN A 109 17.64 -13.00 2.59
C ASN A 109 17.55 -12.19 1.29
N LEU A 110 17.12 -10.92 1.36
CA LEU A 110 16.98 -10.04 0.20
C LEU A 110 18.29 -10.02 -0.55
N ASP A 111 18.24 -10.56 -1.75
CA ASP A 111 19.43 -10.76 -2.53
C ASP A 111 19.96 -9.42 -3.02
N LEU A 112 21.03 -8.95 -2.39
CA LEU A 112 21.63 -7.69 -2.78
C LEU A 112 22.67 -7.84 -3.90
N ASN A 113 23.03 -9.07 -4.39
CA ASN A 113 23.81 -9.32 -5.64
C ASN A 113 24.10 -10.82 -6.08
N ASN A 114 23.59 -11.89 -5.43
CA ASN A 114 23.62 -13.35 -5.75
C ASN A 114 25.06 -13.98 -5.75
N VAL A 115 25.37 -15.27 -5.53
CA VAL A 115 24.64 -16.54 -5.67
C VAL A 115 25.15 -17.60 -4.67
N ILE A 116 24.25 -18.44 -4.15
CA ILE A 116 24.46 -19.72 -3.44
C ILE A 116 25.11 -19.68 -2.03
N LEU A 117 25.80 -18.63 -1.60
CA LEU A 117 26.70 -18.72 -0.43
C LEU A 117 26.47 -17.52 0.51
N LEU A 118 26.17 -17.66 1.81
CA LEU A 118 26.58 -18.71 2.73
C LEU A 118 25.54 -18.93 3.85
N ASN A 119 24.65 -19.88 3.61
CA ASN A 119 24.15 -20.87 4.57
C ASN A 119 23.49 -20.37 5.87
N ALA A 120 22.16 -20.18 5.78
CA ALA A 120 21.16 -20.73 6.70
C ALA A 120 21.51 -20.76 8.21
N ILE A 121 20.94 -19.82 8.97
CA ILE A 121 21.03 -19.82 10.44
C ILE A 121 19.68 -19.39 11.03
N GLN A 122 19.30 -19.97 12.17
CA GLN A 122 18.33 -19.38 13.11
C GLN A 122 18.61 -17.86 13.22
N GLY A 123 17.67 -17.05 12.71
CA GLY A 123 17.95 -15.73 12.14
C GLY A 123 18.53 -14.70 13.12
N CYS A 124 19.86 -14.56 13.12
CA CYS A 124 20.54 -13.37 13.62
C CYS A 124 20.77 -12.39 12.45
N LEU A 125 20.74 -11.07 12.70
CA LEU A 125 21.12 -10.05 11.74
C LEU A 125 22.61 -9.71 11.92
N PRO A 126 23.52 -10.16 11.03
CA PRO A 126 24.93 -9.83 11.17
C PRO A 126 25.19 -8.34 10.92
N MET A 127 26.20 -7.78 11.57
CA MET A 127 26.56 -6.36 11.37
C MET A 127 26.97 -6.03 9.93
N SER A 128 27.55 -6.99 9.20
CA SER A 128 27.81 -6.83 7.75
C SER A 128 26.52 -6.68 6.95
N ARG A 129 25.46 -7.40 7.33
CA ARG A 129 24.15 -7.26 6.70
C ARG A 129 23.51 -5.92 7.04
N TRP A 130 23.68 -5.46 8.27
CA TRP A 130 23.27 -4.11 8.67
C TRP A 130 24.00 -3.02 7.87
N ASP A 131 25.30 -3.18 7.62
CA ASP A 131 26.07 -2.30 6.74
C ASP A 131 25.50 -2.28 5.30
N GLU A 132 25.23 -3.45 4.71
CA GLU A 132 24.64 -3.57 3.37
C GLU A 132 23.27 -2.87 3.26
N LEU A 133 22.41 -3.07 4.26
CA LEU A 133 21.10 -2.45 4.34
C LEU A 133 21.21 -0.93 4.38
N ASN A 134 22.10 -0.38 5.21
CA ASN A 134 22.30 1.07 5.30
C ASN A 134 22.87 1.66 4.01
N ILE A 135 23.72 0.92 3.29
CA ILE A 135 24.16 1.32 1.94
C ILE A 135 22.97 1.37 0.98
N PHE A 136 22.10 0.36 1.01
CA PHE A 136 20.89 0.33 0.20
C PHE A 136 19.94 1.49 0.55
N PHE A 137 19.64 1.72 1.82
CA PHE A 137 18.77 2.79 2.29
C PHE A 137 19.28 4.17 1.83
N LYS A 138 20.59 4.40 1.98
CA LYS A 138 21.22 5.64 1.51
C LYS A 138 21.10 5.81 0.00
N LYS A 139 21.29 4.74 -0.79
CA LYS A 139 21.13 4.77 -2.25
C LYS A 139 19.69 5.00 -2.67
N ALA A 140 18.73 4.43 -1.95
CA ALA A 140 17.30 4.61 -2.20
C ALA A 140 16.78 5.98 -1.75
N GLY A 141 17.52 6.70 -0.91
CA GLY A 141 17.05 7.93 -0.27
C GLY A 141 15.94 7.66 0.75
N ALA A 142 15.90 6.46 1.34
CA ALA A 142 14.85 6.03 2.24
C ALA A 142 15.03 6.64 3.64
N VAL A 143 13.90 7.02 4.25
CA VAL A 143 13.80 7.31 5.69
C VAL A 143 13.46 6.00 6.39
N VAL A 144 14.31 5.58 7.35
CA VAL A 144 14.32 4.19 7.86
C VAL A 144 13.87 4.13 9.30
N VAL A 145 12.87 3.31 9.56
CA VAL A 145 12.51 2.81 10.89
C VAL A 145 12.96 1.36 11.01
N PHE A 146 13.38 0.94 12.20
CA PHE A 146 13.77 -0.44 12.45
C PHE A 146 13.10 -1.01 13.71
N GLY A 147 12.48 -2.18 13.55
CA GLY A 147 11.84 -2.92 14.63
C GLY A 147 12.84 -3.72 15.49
N LEU A 148 12.76 -3.54 16.79
CA LEU A 148 13.58 -4.19 17.82
C LEU A 148 12.82 -5.32 18.48
N ASN A 149 13.57 -6.33 18.94
CA ASN A 149 12.98 -7.48 19.61
C ASN A 149 12.56 -7.18 21.04
N GLU A 150 11.27 -6.95 21.25
CA GLU A 150 10.65 -6.72 22.57
C GLU A 150 10.67 -7.97 23.47
N LEU A 151 10.75 -9.18 22.91
CA LEU A 151 10.73 -10.41 23.70
C LEU A 151 12.08 -10.75 24.35
N SER A 152 13.13 -9.99 24.02
CA SER A 152 14.47 -10.19 24.59
C SER A 152 14.46 -10.16 26.12
N GLY A 153 14.89 -11.24 26.75
CA GLY A 153 14.98 -11.38 28.21
C GLY A 153 13.66 -11.73 28.92
N LYS A 154 12.53 -11.79 28.21
CA LYS A 154 11.23 -12.13 28.79
C LYS A 154 11.03 -13.64 28.87
N THR A 155 10.14 -14.06 29.77
CA THR A 155 9.66 -15.44 29.85
C THR A 155 8.19 -15.50 29.45
N ILE A 156 7.78 -16.56 28.75
CA ILE A 156 6.38 -16.77 28.38
C ILE A 156 5.72 -17.61 29.48
N ASN A 157 4.66 -17.09 30.08
CA ASN A 157 3.92 -17.81 31.11
C ASN A 157 2.95 -18.84 30.51
N SER A 158 2.32 -19.65 31.36
CA SER A 158 1.37 -20.70 30.93
C SER A 158 0.13 -20.19 30.19
N GLN A 159 -0.18 -18.89 30.28
CA GLN A 159 -1.28 -18.23 29.57
C GLN A 159 -0.85 -17.59 28.25
N GLY A 160 0.40 -17.80 27.83
CA GLY A 160 0.96 -17.26 26.60
C GLY A 160 1.36 -15.79 26.68
N SER A 161 1.37 -15.17 27.87
CA SER A 161 1.83 -13.79 28.04
C SER A 161 3.34 -13.75 28.29
N ALA A 162 4.05 -12.85 27.61
CA ALA A 162 5.43 -12.51 27.89
C ALA A 162 5.52 -11.60 29.12
N VAL A 163 6.32 -12.00 30.11
CA VAL A 163 6.50 -11.30 31.37
C VAL A 163 7.99 -11.08 31.69
N GLY A 164 8.27 -10.04 32.45
CA GLY A 164 9.62 -9.60 32.79
C GLY A 164 10.05 -8.36 32.01
N ALA A 165 11.07 -7.69 32.55
CA ALA A 165 11.64 -6.49 31.94
C ALA A 165 12.33 -6.82 30.61
N TRP A 166 12.23 -5.90 29.65
CA TRP A 166 12.95 -6.02 28.39
C TRP A 166 14.47 -5.93 28.59
N ASN A 167 15.20 -6.90 28.06
CA ASN A 167 16.66 -6.86 28.00
C ASN A 167 17.12 -6.10 26.74
N SER A 168 17.44 -4.82 26.94
CA SER A 168 17.86 -3.88 25.90
C SER A 168 19.30 -4.05 25.40
N SER A 169 20.09 -4.98 25.93
CA SER A 169 21.54 -5.05 25.66
C SER A 169 21.89 -5.23 24.17
N ASP A 170 21.11 -6.04 23.45
CA ASP A 170 21.31 -6.28 22.02
C ASP A 170 20.93 -5.06 21.18
N ALA A 171 19.77 -4.46 21.46
CA ALA A 171 19.32 -3.22 20.82
C ALA A 171 20.31 -2.07 21.05
N GLU A 172 20.81 -1.90 22.28
CA GLU A 172 21.84 -0.90 22.59
C GLU A 172 23.13 -1.14 21.79
N SER A 173 23.54 -2.40 21.63
CA SER A 173 24.72 -2.75 20.83
C SER A 173 24.53 -2.37 19.36
N LEU A 174 23.36 -2.67 18.77
CA LEU A 174 23.01 -2.29 17.40
C LEU A 174 22.94 -0.76 17.23
N MET A 175 22.31 -0.04 18.16
CA MET A 175 22.22 1.43 18.11
C MET A 175 23.59 2.08 18.18
N ARG A 176 24.46 1.63 19.10
CA ARG A 176 25.84 2.14 19.22
C ARG A 176 26.65 1.85 17.96
N TYR A 177 26.51 0.66 17.38
CA TYR A 177 27.16 0.32 16.12
C TYR A 177 26.70 1.24 14.99
N THR A 178 25.38 1.47 14.88
CA THR A 178 24.75 2.38 13.91
C THR A 178 25.32 3.79 14.01
N VAL A 179 25.36 4.34 15.23
CA VAL A 179 25.96 5.66 15.52
C VAL A 179 27.44 5.70 15.13
N ASN A 180 28.22 4.70 15.52
CA ASN A 180 29.67 4.63 15.23
C ASN A 180 29.97 4.56 13.73
N LYS A 181 29.08 3.97 12.94
CA LYS A 181 29.18 3.91 11.47
C LYS A 181 28.72 5.20 10.78
N GLY A 182 28.11 6.12 11.52
CA GLY A 182 27.49 7.32 10.95
C GLY A 182 26.24 7.02 10.14
N TYR A 183 25.56 5.90 10.43
CA TYR A 183 24.28 5.58 9.82
C TYR A 183 23.15 6.35 10.48
N ASN A 184 22.15 6.70 9.68
CA ASN A 184 20.99 7.45 10.14
C ASN A 184 19.77 6.53 10.20
N ILE A 185 19.11 6.48 11.35
CA ILE A 185 17.86 5.77 11.57
C ILE A 185 16.86 6.80 12.09
N HIS A 186 15.72 6.88 11.41
CA HIS A 186 14.66 7.83 11.74
C HIS A 186 13.92 7.44 13.01
N GLY A 187 13.76 6.15 13.27
CA GLY A 187 13.12 5.67 14.48
C GLY A 187 13.36 4.21 14.80
N TRP A 188 13.16 3.88 16.07
CA TRP A 188 13.23 2.54 16.62
C TRP A 188 11.84 2.15 17.10
N GLU A 189 11.28 1.12 16.47
CA GLU A 189 10.04 0.50 16.90
C GLU A 189 10.38 -0.64 17.85
N LEU A 190 9.61 -0.82 18.92
CA LEU A 190 9.79 -1.93 19.84
C LEU A 190 8.67 -2.93 19.60
N GLY A 191 9.00 -4.20 19.31
CA GLY A 191 8.02 -5.28 19.18
C GLY A 191 7.23 -5.29 17.87
N ASN A 192 6.49 -6.39 17.66
CA ASN A 192 5.58 -6.58 16.53
C ASN A 192 4.43 -7.50 16.95
N GLU A 193 3.20 -7.01 16.87
CA GLU A 193 1.95 -7.72 17.14
C GLU A 193 1.86 -8.36 18.53
N LEU A 194 2.39 -7.64 19.53
CA LEU A 194 2.40 -8.06 20.94
C LEU A 194 1.33 -7.37 21.79
N SER A 195 0.60 -6.39 21.24
CA SER A 195 -0.48 -5.68 21.93
C SER A 195 -1.78 -6.49 21.97
N GLU A 196 -2.69 -6.12 22.86
CA GLU A 196 -4.02 -6.73 22.98
C GLU A 196 -3.95 -8.27 23.14
N LYS A 197 -4.55 -9.02 22.21
CA LYS A 197 -4.51 -10.49 22.19
C LYS A 197 -3.16 -11.04 21.76
N GLY A 198 -2.43 -10.27 20.96
CA GLY A 198 -1.15 -10.63 20.33
C GLY A 198 -1.24 -11.80 19.36
N ILE A 199 -0.20 -11.96 18.52
CA ILE A 199 -0.04 -13.10 17.63
C ILE A 199 1.05 -14.02 18.18
N GLY A 200 0.66 -15.22 18.60
CA GLY A 200 1.55 -16.20 19.25
C GLY A 200 1.87 -15.89 20.72
N THR A 201 2.11 -14.62 21.07
CA THR A 201 2.26 -14.15 22.45
C THR A 201 1.82 -12.70 22.60
N ARG A 202 1.72 -12.19 23.83
CA ARG A 202 1.32 -10.82 24.14
C ARG A 202 2.10 -10.24 25.32
N VAL A 203 2.23 -8.91 25.34
CA VAL A 203 2.79 -8.14 26.45
C VAL A 203 1.69 -7.23 27.00
N SER A 204 1.55 -7.14 28.32
CA SER A 204 0.56 -6.23 28.93
C SER A 204 0.92 -4.77 28.65
N ALA A 205 -0.08 -3.89 28.55
CA ALA A 205 0.13 -2.46 28.29
C ALA A 205 1.12 -1.83 29.30
N ASP A 206 1.03 -2.23 30.57
CA ASP A 206 1.90 -1.75 31.65
C ASP A 206 3.36 -2.13 31.45
N GLN A 207 3.60 -3.39 31.12
CA GLN A 207 4.95 -3.88 30.88
C GLN A 207 5.51 -3.22 29.62
N TYR A 208 4.74 -3.19 28.53
CA TYR A 208 5.14 -2.56 27.27
C TYR A 208 5.47 -1.07 27.45
N ALA A 209 4.66 -0.33 28.22
CA ALA A 209 4.93 1.07 28.52
C ALA A 209 6.26 1.24 29.29
N SER A 210 6.54 0.37 30.26
CA SER A 210 7.83 0.35 30.97
C SER A 210 9.01 0.09 30.03
N ASP A 211 8.83 -0.78 29.05
CA ASP A 211 9.86 -1.15 28.09
C ASP A 211 10.09 -0.02 27.06
N ILE A 212 9.04 0.67 26.62
CA ILE A 212 9.14 1.91 25.82
C ILE A 212 9.85 3.03 26.58
N ASN A 213 9.57 3.21 27.88
CA ASN A 213 10.30 4.17 28.70
C ASN A 213 11.80 3.83 28.74
N THR A 214 12.14 2.54 28.87
CA THR A 214 13.52 2.06 28.83
C THR A 214 14.17 2.33 27.46
N LEU A 215 13.46 2.08 26.36
CA LEU A 215 13.94 2.36 25.01
C LEU A 215 14.20 3.87 24.83
N GLN A 216 13.30 4.74 25.28
CA GLN A 216 13.50 6.18 25.23
C GLN A 216 14.76 6.60 25.98
N ASP A 217 14.98 6.09 27.20
CA ASP A 217 16.20 6.39 27.95
C ASP A 217 17.46 5.96 27.18
N LYS A 218 17.43 4.81 26.52
CA LYS A 218 18.56 4.36 25.67
C LYS A 218 18.78 5.30 24.49
N VAL A 219 17.72 5.69 23.78
CA VAL A 219 17.82 6.64 22.66
C VAL A 219 18.39 7.98 23.13
N GLN A 220 17.89 8.53 24.25
CA GLN A 220 18.39 9.80 24.78
C GLN A 220 19.88 9.74 25.14
N ASN A 221 20.32 8.62 25.73
CA ASN A 221 21.71 8.45 26.16
C ASN A 221 22.67 8.17 25.00
N ILE A 222 22.32 7.26 24.10
CA ILE A 222 23.18 6.86 22.97
C ILE A 222 23.33 8.00 21.96
N TYR A 223 22.26 8.77 21.75
CA TYR A 223 22.22 9.88 20.80
C TYR A 223 22.36 11.24 21.49
N ALA A 224 22.93 11.31 22.71
CA ALA A 224 23.02 12.55 23.48
C ALA A 224 23.74 13.70 22.76
N GLY A 225 24.70 13.38 21.88
CA GLY A 225 25.46 14.36 21.09
C GLY A 225 24.84 14.74 19.75
N PHE A 226 23.62 14.26 19.44
CA PHE A 226 22.94 14.54 18.17
C PHE A 226 21.80 15.54 18.38
N ASP A 227 21.69 16.52 17.48
CA ASP A 227 20.62 17.51 17.49
C ASP A 227 19.25 16.88 17.22
N VAL A 228 19.20 15.94 16.26
CA VAL A 228 18.01 15.16 15.91
C VAL A 228 18.25 13.73 16.37
N LYS A 229 17.34 13.24 17.21
CA LYS A 229 17.37 11.88 17.75
C LYS A 229 16.33 11.02 17.05
N PRO A 230 16.56 9.71 16.88
CA PRO A 230 15.54 8.80 16.36
C PRO A 230 14.27 8.84 17.22
N GLN A 231 13.12 8.69 16.58
CA GLN A 231 11.84 8.55 17.26
C GLN A 231 11.70 7.17 17.91
N VAL A 232 11.02 7.12 19.04
CA VAL A 232 10.57 5.88 19.69
C VAL A 232 9.12 5.63 19.34
N MET A 233 8.84 4.42 18.88
CA MET A 233 7.53 4.03 18.38
C MET A 233 7.10 2.61 18.76
N GLY A 234 5.81 2.36 18.65
CA GLY A 234 5.18 1.08 18.97
C GLY A 234 3.66 1.25 19.18
N PRO A 235 2.91 0.17 19.44
CA PRO A 235 3.39 -1.20 19.65
C PRO A 235 3.45 -2.10 18.41
N GLY A 236 3.16 -1.56 17.21
CA GLY A 236 3.13 -2.33 15.97
C GLY A 236 2.14 -3.48 16.01
N GLY A 237 0.90 -3.24 16.48
CA GLY A 237 -0.08 -4.31 16.67
C GLY A 237 -1.51 -3.93 16.31
N PHE A 238 -2.42 -4.88 16.45
CA PHE A 238 -3.83 -4.67 16.11
C PHE A 238 -4.53 -3.82 17.15
N PHE A 239 -5.30 -2.85 16.66
CA PHE A 239 -6.18 -2.03 17.49
C PHE A 239 -7.55 -2.72 17.56
N ASP A 240 -7.79 -3.44 18.66
CA ASP A 240 -9.02 -4.20 18.87
C ASP A 240 -10.14 -3.35 19.53
N GLY A 241 -11.36 -3.88 19.48
CA GLY A 241 -12.62 -3.16 19.77
C GLY A 241 -12.82 -2.63 21.18
N ASP A 242 -11.99 -2.94 22.18
CA ASP A 242 -12.14 -2.35 23.53
C ASP A 242 -11.12 -1.23 23.78
N ALA A 243 -10.00 -1.19 23.05
CA ALA A 243 -8.96 -0.15 23.12
C ALA A 243 -8.39 0.15 24.52
N ASP A 244 -8.72 -0.66 25.52
CA ASP A 244 -8.23 -0.53 26.89
C ASP A 244 -6.71 -0.65 26.94
N TRP A 245 -6.13 -1.53 26.11
CA TRP A 245 -4.68 -1.71 26.04
C TRP A 245 -4.00 -0.46 25.50
N PHE A 246 -4.47 0.08 24.36
CA PHE A 246 -3.88 1.28 23.74
C PHE A 246 -4.02 2.52 24.62
N THR A 247 -5.18 2.68 25.27
CA THR A 247 -5.42 3.79 26.21
C THR A 247 -4.42 3.73 27.35
N GLN A 248 -4.30 2.59 28.03
CA GLN A 248 -3.35 2.40 29.13
C GLN A 248 -1.89 2.60 28.69
N PHE A 249 -1.53 2.08 27.53
CA PHE A 249 -0.19 2.20 26.95
C PHE A 249 0.18 3.66 26.69
N ILE A 250 -0.71 4.42 26.03
CA ILE A 250 -0.49 5.83 25.66
C ILE A 250 -0.42 6.71 26.91
N GLU A 251 -1.32 6.53 27.88
CA GLU A 251 -1.32 7.30 29.13
C GLU A 251 -0.03 7.10 29.94
N LYS A 252 0.58 5.92 29.86
CA LYS A 252 1.82 5.57 30.57
C LYS A 252 3.11 5.92 29.82
N THR A 253 3.01 6.43 28.59
CA THR A 253 4.16 6.75 27.73
C THR A 253 4.16 8.18 27.20
N THR A 254 3.37 9.08 27.79
CA THR A 254 3.18 10.49 27.34
C THR A 254 4.46 11.32 27.14
N LYS A 255 5.60 10.93 27.74
CA LYS A 255 6.90 11.61 27.59
C LYS A 255 7.94 10.81 26.80
N SER A 256 7.63 9.57 26.47
CA SER A 256 8.61 8.62 25.95
C SER A 256 8.30 8.13 24.55
N LEU A 257 7.01 8.03 24.20
CA LEU A 257 6.57 7.60 22.88
C LEU A 257 6.32 8.82 21.98
N GLN A 258 6.87 8.81 20.77
CA GLN A 258 6.62 9.86 19.77
C GLN A 258 5.65 9.41 18.67
N VAL A 259 5.53 8.11 18.42
CA VAL A 259 4.62 7.57 17.40
C VAL A 259 3.91 6.34 17.94
N VAL A 260 2.57 6.34 17.86
CA VAL A 260 1.75 5.16 18.09
C VAL A 260 1.52 4.46 16.76
N THR A 261 2.04 3.25 16.61
CA THR A 261 1.88 2.42 15.41
C THR A 261 0.80 1.36 15.60
N HIS A 262 -0.02 1.13 14.57
CA HIS A 262 -0.98 0.02 14.54
C HIS A 262 -1.03 -0.65 13.16
N HIS A 263 -1.50 -1.90 13.12
CA HIS A 263 -1.53 -2.74 11.92
C HIS A 263 -2.94 -2.83 11.33
N ILE A 264 -3.03 -2.98 9.99
CA ILE A 264 -4.31 -3.10 9.26
C ILE A 264 -4.32 -4.30 8.31
N TYR A 265 -5.21 -5.25 8.63
CA TYR A 265 -5.57 -6.39 7.78
C TYR A 265 -7.08 -6.61 7.81
N ASN A 266 -7.83 -5.60 7.38
CA ASN A 266 -9.29 -5.52 7.55
C ASN A 266 -10.11 -6.33 6.53
N LEU A 267 -9.49 -6.92 5.49
CA LEU A 267 -10.20 -7.72 4.48
C LEU A 267 -10.31 -9.21 4.82
N GLY A 268 -9.62 -9.67 5.87
CA GLY A 268 -9.61 -11.07 6.27
C GLY A 268 -8.43 -11.88 5.68
N PRO A 269 -8.54 -13.21 5.60
CA PRO A 269 -7.45 -14.07 5.19
C PRO A 269 -7.23 -14.06 3.67
N GLY A 270 -5.98 -14.20 3.24
CA GLY A 270 -5.61 -14.26 1.83
C GLY A 270 -6.22 -15.44 1.04
N ASN A 271 -6.72 -16.49 1.68
CA ASN A 271 -7.42 -17.58 0.98
C ASN A 271 -8.95 -17.43 0.95
N ASN A 272 -9.48 -16.23 1.23
CA ASN A 272 -10.90 -15.97 1.06
C ASN A 272 -11.23 -15.85 -0.44
N ASP A 273 -12.10 -16.72 -0.94
CA ASP A 273 -12.57 -16.69 -2.34
C ASP A 273 -13.45 -15.46 -2.63
N HIS A 274 -13.99 -14.81 -1.59
CA HIS A 274 -14.80 -13.59 -1.69
C HIS A 274 -13.99 -12.30 -1.49
N LEU A 275 -12.65 -12.36 -1.51
CA LEU A 275 -11.82 -11.19 -1.23
C LEU A 275 -12.09 -10.00 -2.17
N ILE A 276 -12.40 -10.27 -3.44
CA ILE A 276 -12.80 -9.23 -4.41
C ILE A 276 -14.12 -8.58 -4.00
N ASP A 277 -15.09 -9.36 -3.52
CA ASP A 277 -16.39 -8.84 -3.08
C ASP A 277 -16.21 -7.88 -1.90
N GLU A 278 -15.35 -8.23 -0.94
CA GLU A 278 -15.03 -7.37 0.22
C GLU A 278 -14.29 -6.08 -0.19
N ILE A 279 -13.38 -6.16 -1.16
CA ILE A 279 -12.66 -4.98 -1.69
C ILE A 279 -13.63 -3.99 -2.37
N LEU A 280 -14.71 -4.50 -2.98
CA LEU A 280 -15.68 -3.70 -3.73
C LEU A 280 -16.94 -3.37 -2.92
N ASP A 281 -17.04 -3.80 -1.66
CA ASP A 281 -18.13 -3.46 -0.75
C ASP A 281 -17.79 -2.21 0.10
N PRO A 282 -18.45 -1.06 -0.14
CA PRO A 282 -18.21 0.13 0.68
C PRO A 282 -18.54 -0.09 2.15
N SER A 283 -19.50 -0.95 2.47
CA SER A 283 -19.89 -1.24 3.86
C SER A 283 -18.77 -1.96 4.60
N HIS A 284 -18.08 -2.86 3.92
CA HIS A 284 -16.90 -3.54 4.44
C HIS A 284 -15.74 -2.57 4.63
N LEU A 285 -15.45 -1.74 3.62
CA LEU A 285 -14.38 -0.74 3.68
C LEU A 285 -14.59 0.28 4.80
N ASP A 286 -15.83 0.68 5.07
CA ASP A 286 -16.17 1.65 6.13
C ASP A 286 -15.88 1.12 7.54
N GLY A 287 -15.81 -0.20 7.73
CA GLY A 287 -15.64 -0.82 9.04
C GLY A 287 -14.37 -0.39 9.80
N ILE A 288 -13.29 -0.07 9.08
CA ILE A 288 -12.01 0.34 9.70
C ILE A 288 -11.99 1.81 10.17
N SER A 289 -12.96 2.63 9.73
CA SER A 289 -13.05 4.05 10.13
C SER A 289 -13.12 4.24 11.64
N GLN A 290 -13.76 3.31 12.35
CA GLN A 290 -13.88 3.34 13.80
C GLN A 290 -12.51 3.21 14.49
N THR A 291 -11.62 2.37 13.96
CA THR A 291 -10.26 2.20 14.48
C THR A 291 -9.50 3.51 14.43
N PHE A 292 -9.49 4.17 13.27
CA PHE A 292 -8.82 5.46 13.10
C PHE A 292 -9.42 6.55 14.00
N SER A 293 -10.76 6.66 14.03
CA SER A 293 -11.46 7.65 14.84
C SER A 293 -11.17 7.48 16.33
N ARG A 294 -11.11 6.23 16.82
CA ARG A 294 -10.85 5.95 18.24
C ARG A 294 -9.41 6.24 18.62
N LEU A 295 -8.43 5.81 17.82
CA LEU A 295 -7.03 6.13 18.08
C LEU A 295 -6.80 7.65 18.07
N GLN A 296 -7.38 8.36 17.10
CA GLN A 296 -7.34 9.82 17.06
C GLN A 296 -7.92 10.45 18.35
N THR A 297 -9.03 9.90 18.84
CA THR A 297 -9.68 10.39 20.07
C THR A 297 -8.81 10.14 21.31
N ILE A 298 -8.20 8.95 21.43
CA ILE A 298 -7.30 8.63 22.55
C ILE A 298 -6.10 9.58 22.57
N LEU A 299 -5.46 9.80 21.41
CA LEU A 299 -4.34 10.73 21.30
C LEU A 299 -4.73 12.16 21.69
N LYS A 300 -5.85 12.67 21.18
CA LYS A 300 -6.37 14.01 21.53
C LYS A 300 -6.66 14.18 23.03
N ASN A 301 -7.08 13.10 23.71
CA ASN A 301 -7.50 13.16 25.12
C ASN A 301 -6.39 12.82 26.12
N SER A 302 -5.31 12.16 25.69
CA SER A 302 -4.25 11.67 26.58
C SER A 302 -3.21 12.73 26.99
N GLY A 303 -3.18 13.89 26.32
CA GLY A 303 -2.18 14.93 26.55
C GLY A 303 -0.77 14.60 26.03
N THR A 304 -0.60 13.47 25.32
CA THR A 304 0.63 13.11 24.64
C THR A 304 0.88 14.01 23.41
N GLN A 305 2.15 14.10 22.99
CA GLN A 305 2.52 14.68 21.70
C GLN A 305 2.69 13.61 20.60
N ALA A 306 2.48 12.34 20.95
CA ALA A 306 2.59 11.24 20.01
C ALA A 306 1.57 11.36 18.87
N VAL A 307 1.96 10.90 17.69
CA VAL A 307 1.12 10.87 16.49
C VAL A 307 0.77 9.43 16.09
N ALA A 308 -0.31 9.25 15.33
CA ALA A 308 -0.74 7.92 14.85
C ALA A 308 -0.11 7.59 13.49
N TRP A 309 0.46 6.39 13.37
CA TRP A 309 0.95 5.80 12.12
C TRP A 309 0.30 4.44 11.89
N VAL A 310 -0.02 4.11 10.64
CA VAL A 310 -0.21 2.72 10.22
C VAL A 310 1.17 2.15 9.92
N GLY A 311 1.71 1.36 10.85
CA GLY A 311 3.07 0.81 10.78
C GLY A 311 3.20 -0.39 9.82
N GLU A 312 2.08 -1.08 9.58
CA GLU A 312 2.00 -2.20 8.66
C GLU A 312 0.57 -2.37 8.16
N ALA A 313 0.38 -2.54 6.85
CA ALA A 313 -0.93 -2.84 6.29
C ALA A 313 -0.84 -3.64 4.99
N GLY A 314 -1.44 -4.82 4.98
CA GLY A 314 -1.51 -5.67 3.79
C GLY A 314 -2.95 -5.95 3.32
N GLY A 315 -3.96 -5.49 4.07
CA GLY A 315 -5.39 -5.67 3.79
C GLY A 315 -5.85 -7.10 4.02
N ALA A 316 -5.30 -8.07 3.27
CA ALA A 316 -5.50 -9.50 3.50
C ALA A 316 -4.27 -10.12 4.18
N TYR A 317 -4.48 -10.73 5.36
CA TYR A 317 -3.38 -11.36 6.11
C TYR A 317 -2.98 -12.71 5.51
N ASN A 318 -1.95 -13.36 6.07
CA ASN A 318 -1.35 -14.60 5.54
C ASN A 318 -0.83 -14.44 4.09
N SER A 319 -0.05 -13.38 3.86
CA SER A 319 0.63 -13.11 2.59
C SER A 319 -0.29 -12.71 1.43
N GLY A 320 -1.56 -12.40 1.66
CA GLY A 320 -2.49 -12.00 0.60
C GLY A 320 -2.84 -13.12 -0.38
N HIS A 321 -3.48 -12.76 -1.49
CA HIS A 321 -4.03 -13.68 -2.49
C HIS A 321 -3.45 -13.36 -3.87
N ASP A 322 -2.76 -14.32 -4.48
CA ASP A 322 -2.28 -14.19 -5.86
C ASP A 322 -3.44 -13.89 -6.83
N LEU A 323 -3.17 -13.08 -7.85
CA LEU A 323 -4.16 -12.55 -8.80
C LEU A 323 -5.24 -11.64 -8.19
N VAL A 324 -5.18 -11.34 -6.89
CA VAL A 324 -6.04 -10.36 -6.23
C VAL A 324 -5.19 -9.26 -5.60
N THR A 325 -4.38 -9.56 -4.58
CA THR A 325 -3.63 -8.55 -3.81
C THR A 325 -2.39 -8.01 -4.53
N ASN A 326 -1.95 -8.68 -5.60
CA ASN A 326 -0.94 -8.21 -6.55
C ASN A 326 -1.57 -7.74 -7.88
N ALA A 327 -2.91 -7.69 -7.96
CA ALA A 327 -3.64 -7.27 -9.15
C ALA A 327 -4.28 -5.89 -8.96
N PHE A 328 -4.79 -5.33 -10.06
CA PHE A 328 -5.34 -3.97 -10.08
C PHE A 328 -6.53 -3.78 -9.13
N VAL A 329 -7.33 -4.83 -8.92
CA VAL A 329 -8.49 -4.76 -8.02
C VAL A 329 -8.08 -4.35 -6.59
N PHE A 330 -6.86 -4.67 -6.16
CA PHE A 330 -6.41 -4.29 -4.82
C PHE A 330 -6.16 -2.79 -4.64
N SER A 331 -5.95 -2.06 -5.74
CA SER A 331 -5.77 -0.60 -5.71
C SER A 331 -7.00 0.14 -5.21
N PHE A 332 -8.20 -0.44 -5.35
CA PHE A 332 -9.42 0.11 -4.77
C PHE A 332 -9.31 0.19 -3.24
N TRP A 333 -8.97 -0.93 -2.59
CA TRP A 333 -8.75 -0.95 -1.15
C TRP A 333 -7.57 -0.06 -0.74
N TYR A 334 -6.43 -0.16 -1.43
CA TYR A 334 -5.23 0.55 -0.98
C TYR A 334 -5.40 2.07 -1.02
N LEU A 335 -5.90 2.63 -2.13
CA LEU A 335 -6.18 4.06 -2.23
C LEU A 335 -7.26 4.52 -1.25
N ASP A 336 -8.25 3.66 -0.98
CA ASP A 336 -9.27 3.95 0.02
C ASP A 336 -8.70 4.07 1.42
N GLN A 337 -7.83 3.15 1.80
CA GLN A 337 -7.19 3.15 3.11
C GLN A 337 -6.25 4.34 3.31
N LEU A 338 -5.52 4.75 2.26
CA LEU A 338 -4.71 5.98 2.31
C LEU A 338 -5.58 7.22 2.57
N GLY A 339 -6.71 7.32 1.86
CA GLY A 339 -7.69 8.40 2.05
C GLY A 339 -8.37 8.39 3.41
N MET A 340 -8.74 7.21 3.89
CA MET A 340 -9.41 7.07 5.18
C MET A 340 -8.44 7.40 6.33
N ALA A 341 -7.24 6.83 6.33
CA ALA A 341 -6.23 7.10 7.35
C ALA A 341 -5.87 8.59 7.42
N SER A 342 -5.64 9.24 6.28
CA SER A 342 -5.30 10.67 6.24
C SER A 342 -6.40 11.55 6.82
N SER A 343 -7.67 11.20 6.55
CA SER A 343 -8.85 11.93 7.04
C SER A 343 -8.99 11.91 8.57
N PHE A 344 -8.38 10.91 9.22
CA PHE A 344 -8.31 10.80 10.68
C PHE A 344 -6.96 11.21 11.26
N ASP A 345 -6.18 12.01 10.53
CA ASP A 345 -4.92 12.60 10.98
C ASP A 345 -3.80 11.59 11.27
N THR A 346 -3.88 10.40 10.67
CA THR A 346 -2.75 9.46 10.62
C THR A 346 -1.64 10.04 9.74
N LYS A 347 -0.41 10.05 10.24
CA LYS A 347 0.71 10.78 9.63
C LYS A 347 1.49 9.99 8.59
N THR A 348 1.44 8.67 8.67
CA THR A 348 2.20 7.74 7.83
C THR A 348 1.44 6.42 7.67
N TYR A 349 1.56 5.81 6.49
CA TYR A 349 0.92 4.55 6.12
C TYR A 349 1.90 3.62 5.41
N CYS A 350 2.31 2.55 6.10
CA CYS A 350 3.29 1.60 5.59
C CYS A 350 2.61 0.38 4.97
N ARG A 351 2.81 0.22 3.67
CA ARG A 351 2.35 -0.95 2.93
C ARG A 351 3.19 -2.18 3.27
N GLN A 352 2.52 -3.22 3.75
CA GLN A 352 3.05 -4.57 3.71
C GLN A 352 2.90 -5.12 2.28
N SER A 353 3.96 -5.32 1.51
CA SER A 353 5.37 -5.00 1.77
C SER A 353 5.98 -4.30 0.56
N LEU A 354 7.22 -3.80 0.65
CA LEU A 354 7.94 -3.36 -0.55
C LEU A 354 8.12 -4.52 -1.54
N ILE A 355 8.49 -5.69 -1.01
CA ILE A 355 8.69 -6.92 -1.76
C ILE A 355 8.46 -8.13 -0.84
N GLY A 356 7.73 -9.14 -1.34
CA GLY A 356 7.34 -10.33 -0.58
C GLY A 356 5.86 -10.37 -0.21
N GLY A 357 5.31 -11.57 -0.19
CA GLY A 357 3.86 -11.76 -0.14
C GLY A 357 3.19 -11.40 -1.46
N ASN A 358 1.96 -11.87 -1.65
CA ASN A 358 1.13 -11.53 -2.81
C ASN A 358 0.64 -10.08 -2.75
N TYR A 359 0.84 -9.34 -1.66
CA TYR A 359 0.52 -7.92 -1.53
C TYR A 359 1.72 -7.00 -1.81
N GLY A 360 2.90 -7.56 -2.14
CA GLY A 360 4.13 -6.79 -2.31
C GLY A 360 4.00 -5.73 -3.42
N LEU A 361 4.60 -4.55 -3.23
CA LEU A 361 4.62 -3.51 -4.26
C LEU A 361 5.45 -3.91 -5.48
N LEU A 362 6.45 -4.76 -5.29
CA LEU A 362 7.28 -5.33 -6.34
C LEU A 362 7.01 -6.83 -6.47
N ASN A 363 6.93 -7.32 -7.70
CA ASN A 363 6.93 -8.75 -7.97
C ASN A 363 8.22 -9.39 -7.45
N THR A 364 8.09 -10.50 -6.73
CA THR A 364 9.19 -11.14 -5.99
C THR A 364 10.31 -11.68 -6.86
N ASP A 365 9.99 -12.09 -8.10
CA ASP A 365 10.96 -12.73 -9.00
C ASP A 365 11.55 -11.73 -10.00
N THR A 366 10.73 -10.80 -10.48
CA THR A 366 11.08 -9.90 -11.60
C THR A 366 11.37 -8.47 -11.18
N PHE A 367 11.02 -8.09 -9.94
CA PHE A 367 11.05 -6.70 -9.44
C PHE A 367 10.19 -5.72 -10.25
N VAL A 368 9.36 -6.22 -11.18
CA VAL A 368 8.39 -5.38 -11.89
C VAL A 368 7.36 -4.87 -10.88
N PRO A 369 7.06 -3.56 -10.87
CA PRO A 369 6.09 -3.01 -9.95
C PRO A 369 4.68 -3.58 -10.20
N ASN A 370 4.04 -4.05 -9.12
CA ASN A 370 2.62 -4.40 -9.11
C ASN A 370 1.76 -3.12 -9.15
N PRO A 371 0.45 -3.21 -9.48
CA PRO A 371 -0.42 -2.04 -9.65
C PRO A 371 -0.39 -1.04 -8.48
N ASP A 372 -0.31 -1.53 -7.24
CA ASP A 372 -0.28 -0.67 -6.06
C ASP A 372 0.96 0.18 -5.92
N TYR A 373 2.07 -0.18 -6.56
CA TYR A 373 3.23 0.72 -6.66
C TYR A 373 2.85 2.01 -7.37
N TYR A 374 2.04 1.92 -8.43
CA TYR A 374 1.57 3.10 -9.16
C TYR A 374 0.54 3.90 -8.37
N SER A 375 -0.30 3.23 -7.58
CA SER A 375 -1.20 3.88 -6.61
C SER A 375 -0.41 4.71 -5.59
N ALA A 376 0.61 4.11 -4.96
CA ALA A 376 1.53 4.80 -4.06
C ALA A 376 2.28 5.96 -4.75
N LEU A 377 2.79 5.73 -5.97
CA LEU A 377 3.53 6.74 -6.73
C LEU A 377 2.67 7.95 -7.08
N LEU A 378 1.43 7.72 -7.54
CA LEU A 378 0.49 8.78 -7.88
C LEU A 378 0.08 9.56 -6.63
N TRP A 379 -0.23 8.87 -5.53
CA TRP A 379 -0.50 9.52 -4.25
C TRP A 379 0.66 10.42 -3.85
N HIS A 380 1.88 9.87 -3.79
CA HIS A 380 3.09 10.58 -3.40
C HIS A 380 3.37 11.81 -4.27
N ARG A 381 3.03 11.78 -5.57
CA ARG A 381 3.27 12.90 -6.49
C ARG A 381 2.19 13.98 -6.45
N LEU A 382 0.95 13.64 -6.11
CA LEU A 382 -0.21 14.50 -6.32
C LEU A 382 -0.85 14.99 -5.01
N MET A 383 -0.97 14.13 -4.00
CA MET A 383 -1.63 14.44 -2.72
C MET A 383 -0.65 15.17 -1.81
N GLY A 384 -0.95 16.43 -1.45
CA GLY A 384 -0.14 17.22 -0.53
C GLY A 384 -0.48 16.93 0.94
N ASN A 385 0.22 17.61 1.85
CA ASN A 385 0.14 17.27 3.27
C ASN A 385 -1.17 17.69 3.95
N ASN A 386 -1.84 18.74 3.46
CA ASN A 386 -3.05 19.27 4.09
C ASN A 386 -4.28 18.50 3.58
N VAL A 387 -4.93 17.78 4.48
CA VAL A 387 -6.11 16.94 4.20
C VAL A 387 -7.36 17.79 4.28
N LEU A 388 -8.23 17.71 3.27
CA LEU A 388 -9.48 18.47 3.19
C LEU A 388 -10.67 17.53 3.39
N SER A 389 -11.76 18.07 3.94
CA SER A 389 -13.02 17.33 3.99
C SER A 389 -13.61 17.20 2.58
N ALA A 390 -13.90 15.97 2.16
CA ALA A 390 -14.60 15.66 0.93
C ALA A 390 -15.77 14.71 1.21
N SER A 391 -16.86 14.86 0.47
CA SER A 391 -17.98 13.92 0.48
C SER A 391 -18.60 13.81 -0.90
N PHE A 392 -19.26 12.70 -1.17
CA PHE A 392 -20.01 12.47 -2.40
C PHE A 392 -21.49 12.31 -2.06
N SER A 393 -22.34 13.07 -2.75
CA SER A 393 -23.80 12.90 -2.72
C SER A 393 -24.25 12.13 -3.96
N GLY A 394 -24.85 10.97 -3.76
CA GLY A 394 -25.23 10.04 -4.83
C GLY A 394 -25.19 8.60 -4.33
N THR A 395 -24.63 7.69 -5.14
CA THR A 395 -24.33 6.31 -4.74
C THR A 395 -23.25 6.24 -3.65
N ASN A 396 -23.31 5.23 -2.78
CA ASN A 396 -22.25 4.94 -1.80
C ASN A 396 -21.06 4.16 -2.40
N LYS A 397 -21.14 3.78 -3.69
CA LYS A 397 -20.07 3.12 -4.43
C LYS A 397 -19.01 4.09 -4.97
N ILE A 398 -19.24 5.40 -4.87
CA ILE A 398 -18.21 6.41 -5.15
C ILE A 398 -17.64 6.94 -3.84
N ARG A 399 -16.31 6.89 -3.73
CA ARG A 399 -15.57 7.35 -2.55
C ARG A 399 -14.67 8.50 -2.95
N ALA A 400 -14.59 9.53 -2.12
CA ALA A 400 -13.94 10.80 -2.45
C ALA A 400 -13.02 11.26 -1.33
N TYR A 401 -11.78 11.58 -1.67
CA TYR A 401 -10.77 12.11 -0.75
C TYR A 401 -10.07 13.30 -1.38
N ALA A 402 -9.85 14.38 -0.62
CA ALA A 402 -9.26 15.60 -1.16
C ALA A 402 -8.13 16.13 -0.28
N HIS A 403 -7.06 16.58 -0.91
CA HIS A 403 -5.93 17.23 -0.25
C HIS A 403 -5.60 18.52 -1.00
N CYS A 404 -4.90 19.46 -0.34
CA CYS A 404 -4.17 20.48 -1.10
C CYS A 404 -3.18 19.78 -2.06
N SER A 405 -3.01 20.31 -3.26
CA SER A 405 -2.07 19.73 -4.22
C SER A 405 -0.62 19.86 -3.75
N LYS A 406 0.18 18.81 -3.92
CA LYS A 406 1.55 18.74 -3.36
C LYS A 406 2.50 19.81 -3.91
N ASN A 407 2.50 20.01 -5.23
CA ASN A 407 3.50 20.84 -5.92
C ASN A 407 2.90 22.08 -6.61
N THR A 408 1.60 22.28 -6.50
CA THR A 408 0.88 23.36 -7.19
C THR A 408 -0.15 23.98 -6.27
N GLN A 409 -0.50 25.24 -6.51
CA GLN A 409 -1.66 25.83 -5.86
C GLN A 409 -2.93 25.15 -6.42
N GLY A 410 -3.69 24.49 -5.58
CA GLY A 410 -4.89 23.77 -5.99
C GLY A 410 -5.30 22.67 -5.01
N ILE A 411 -6.31 21.91 -5.43
CA ILE A 411 -6.83 20.75 -4.72
C ILE A 411 -6.59 19.53 -5.60
N THR A 412 -6.06 18.46 -5.00
CA THR A 412 -6.03 17.13 -5.62
C THR A 412 -7.21 16.33 -5.06
N LEU A 413 -8.04 15.81 -5.95
CA LEU A 413 -9.19 14.98 -5.63
C LEU A 413 -8.93 13.55 -6.12
N LEU A 414 -9.06 12.58 -5.22
CA LEU A 414 -9.12 11.16 -5.51
C LEU A 414 -10.59 10.73 -5.53
N LEU A 415 -11.02 10.11 -6.64
CA LEU A 415 -12.32 9.45 -6.75
C LEU A 415 -12.10 7.97 -7.02
N ILE A 416 -12.79 7.15 -6.24
CA ILE A 416 -12.77 5.69 -6.36
C ILE A 416 -14.18 5.25 -6.75
N ASN A 417 -14.30 4.56 -7.87
CA ASN A 417 -15.57 4.01 -8.33
C ASN A 417 -15.59 2.49 -8.14
N LEU A 418 -16.37 2.03 -7.16
CA LEU A 418 -16.59 0.62 -6.86
C LEU A 418 -17.79 0.04 -7.63
N GLU A 419 -18.47 0.88 -8.42
CA GLU A 419 -19.55 0.46 -9.30
C GLU A 419 -18.94 -0.01 -10.62
N GLY A 420 -19.21 -1.25 -11.03
CA GLY A 420 -18.70 -1.85 -12.27
C GLY A 420 -19.24 -1.22 -13.56
N VAL A 421 -19.63 0.05 -13.52
CA VAL A 421 -20.17 0.84 -14.63
C VAL A 421 -19.18 1.95 -14.95
N TYR A 422 -18.86 2.10 -16.24
CA TYR A 422 -17.93 3.10 -16.75
C TYR A 422 -18.44 4.53 -16.50
N TRP A 423 -17.52 5.44 -16.20
CA TRP A 423 -17.79 6.87 -16.27
C TRP A 423 -17.92 7.30 -17.73
N GLU A 424 -19.08 7.84 -18.12
CA GLU A 424 -19.13 8.72 -19.29
C GLU A 424 -18.64 10.11 -18.87
N ASP A 425 -17.51 10.52 -19.43
CA ASP A 425 -17.15 11.94 -19.45
C ASP A 425 -18.11 12.66 -20.38
N THR A 426 -19.23 13.13 -19.84
CA THR A 426 -20.06 14.05 -20.60
C THR A 426 -19.33 15.41 -20.62
N PRO A 427 -19.19 16.06 -21.79
CA PRO A 427 -18.61 17.41 -21.90
C PRO A 427 -19.33 18.50 -21.09
N GLU A 428 -20.47 18.15 -20.46
CA GLU A 428 -21.29 19.05 -19.65
C GLU A 428 -21.10 18.84 -18.14
N GLY A 429 -20.54 17.69 -17.74
CA GLY A 429 -20.32 17.25 -16.36
C GLY A 429 -18.91 17.53 -15.82
N ASP A 430 -18.13 18.39 -16.48
CA ASP A 430 -16.84 18.84 -15.99
C ASP A 430 -16.96 19.20 -14.50
N PHE A 431 -16.02 18.71 -13.68
CA PHE A 431 -15.48 19.60 -12.66
C PHE A 431 -14.94 20.80 -13.45
N LYS A 432 -15.76 21.83 -13.68
CA LYS A 432 -15.44 22.99 -14.56
C LYS A 432 -14.15 23.72 -14.15
N SER A 433 -13.57 23.35 -13.00
CA SER A 433 -12.31 23.82 -12.44
C SER A 433 -11.14 22.81 -12.48
N ALA A 434 -11.36 21.55 -12.89
CA ALA A 434 -10.29 20.55 -12.96
C ALA A 434 -9.35 20.85 -14.13
N THR A 435 -8.08 21.10 -13.80
CA THR A 435 -7.06 21.48 -14.79
C THR A 435 -6.31 20.27 -15.36
N LYS A 436 -6.30 19.13 -14.63
CA LYS A 436 -5.67 17.87 -15.03
C LYS A 436 -6.42 16.69 -14.41
N ALA A 437 -6.57 15.61 -15.17
CA ALA A 437 -7.11 14.34 -14.68
C ALA A 437 -6.10 13.22 -14.94
N TYR A 438 -5.88 12.37 -13.94
CA TYR A 438 -5.09 11.14 -14.06
C TYR A 438 -6.00 9.98 -13.75
N ARG A 439 -6.12 9.03 -14.70
CA ARG A 439 -6.95 7.84 -14.52
C ARG A 439 -6.08 6.60 -14.43
N LEU A 440 -6.22 5.88 -13.34
CA LEU A 440 -5.70 4.53 -13.23
C LEU A 440 -6.82 3.57 -13.65
N ILE A 441 -6.64 2.91 -14.78
CA ILE A 441 -7.62 1.99 -15.38
C ILE A 441 -6.87 0.72 -15.74
N ALA A 442 -7.43 -0.43 -15.41
CA ALA A 442 -7.04 -1.70 -15.99
C ALA A 442 -8.23 -2.32 -16.72
N PHE A 443 -7.98 -2.89 -17.89
CA PHE A 443 -8.96 -3.72 -18.58
C PHE A 443 -8.92 -5.12 -17.98
N ILE A 444 -10.04 -5.56 -17.44
CA ILE A 444 -10.22 -6.96 -17.03
C ILE A 444 -10.38 -7.74 -18.35
N GLY A 445 -9.33 -8.46 -18.74
CA GLY A 445 -9.27 -9.27 -19.96
C GLY A 445 -9.77 -10.69 -19.76
#